data_AF-A0A443HMY9-F1
#
_entry.id   AF-A0A443HMY9-F1
#
_cell.length_a   1.000
_cell.length_b   1.000
_cell.length_c   1.000
_cell.angle_alpha   90.00
_cell.angle_beta   90.00
_cell.angle_gamma   90.00
#
_symmetry.space_group_name_H-M   'P 1'
#
loop_
_entity.id
_entity.type
_entity.pdbx_description
1 polymer ?
#
loop_
_entity_poly.entity_id
_entity_poly.type
_entity_poly.pdbx_seq_one_letter_code
_entity_poly.pdbx_strand_id
1 'polypeptide(L)' 'MVSRTVPRLAGFVFRENRVPFYQRLFQRHDGKRQWYKTNRSGYILYPYWISTYGLGLATTWAMCRMVFGHKTFFGSD' A
#
# COMPACT_ATOMS: atom_id res chain seq x y z
N MET A 1 -33.43 14.48 -24.76
CA MET A 1 -33.02 14.98 -23.43
C MET A 1 -33.00 13.80 -22.47
N VAL A 2 -31.81 13.32 -22.07
CA VAL A 2 -31.70 12.20 -21.12
C VAL A 2 -31.60 12.76 -19.70
N SER A 3 -32.39 12.16 -18.80
CA SER A 3 -32.71 12.59 -17.44
C SER A 3 -31.49 12.88 -16.54
N ARG A 4 -31.52 14.02 -15.83
CA ARG A 4 -30.46 14.54 -14.94
C ARG A 4 -30.67 14.15 -13.45
N THR A 5 -30.99 12.90 -13.15
CA THR A 5 -31.21 12.49 -11.75
C THR A 5 -30.68 11.09 -11.46
N VAL A 6 -29.35 10.95 -11.49
CA VAL A 6 -28.64 9.83 -10.84
C VAL A 6 -28.46 10.22 -9.36
N PRO A 7 -28.68 9.32 -8.37
CA PRO A 7 -28.68 9.69 -6.96
C PRO A 7 -27.31 10.24 -6.55
N ARG A 8 -27.34 11.42 -5.91
CA ARG A 8 -26.20 12.13 -5.32
C ARG A 8 -25.67 11.37 -4.09
N LEU A 9 -25.14 10.18 -4.29
CA LEU A 9 -24.45 9.46 -3.23
C LEU A 9 -23.16 10.24 -2.89
N ALA A 10 -23.00 10.51 -1.60
CA ALA A 10 -22.03 11.44 -1.03
C ALA A 10 -20.62 11.33 -1.65
N GLY A 11 -20.07 12.48 -2.08
CA GLY A 11 -18.62 12.64 -2.29
C GLY A 11 -18.15 13.19 -3.65
N PHE A 12 -19.00 13.28 -4.66
CA PHE A 12 -18.58 13.67 -6.03
C PHE A 12 -19.27 14.91 -6.62
N VAL A 13 -20.15 15.56 -5.86
CA VAL A 13 -20.98 16.69 -6.37
C VAL A 13 -20.16 17.95 -6.69
N PHE A 14 -19.01 18.15 -6.04
CA PHE A 14 -18.11 19.32 -6.25
C PHE A 14 -16.66 18.93 -6.56
N ARG A 15 -16.39 17.67 -6.90
CA ARG A 15 -15.02 17.21 -7.17
C ARG A 15 -14.73 17.29 -8.65
N GLU A 16 -13.64 17.99 -9.00
CA GLU A 16 -13.13 17.98 -10.37
C GLU A 16 -12.85 16.56 -10.85
N ASN A 17 -13.25 16.26 -12.09
CA ASN A 17 -12.96 14.98 -12.72
C ASN A 17 -11.46 14.88 -13.05
N ARG A 18 -10.72 14.10 -12.25
CA ARG A 18 -9.29 13.81 -12.46
C ARG A 18 -9.04 12.47 -13.15
N VAL A 19 -10.06 11.80 -13.69
CA VAL A 19 -9.89 10.50 -14.38
C VAL A 19 -8.92 10.62 -15.56
N PRO A 20 -9.05 11.60 -16.48
CA PRO A 20 -8.10 11.74 -17.60
C PRO A 20 -6.67 12.08 -17.14
N PHE A 21 -6.51 12.70 -15.97
CA PHE A 21 -5.20 12.95 -15.37
C PHE A 21 -4.54 11.64 -14.95
N TYR A 22 -5.26 10.80 -14.20
CA TYR A 22 -4.72 9.50 -13.76
C TYR A 22 -4.53 8.52 -14.91
N GLN A 23 -5.41 8.53 -15.92
CA GLN A 23 -5.21 7.72 -17.14
C GLN A 23 -3.88 8.05 -17.80
N ARG A 24 -3.57 9.32 -18.03
CA ARG A 24 -2.25 9.75 -18.57
C ARG A 24 -1.09 9.38 -17.66
N LEU A 25 -1.23 9.52 -16.35
CA LEU A 25 -0.20 9.16 -15.38
C LEU A 25 0.12 7.65 -15.41
N PHE A 26 -0.90 6.80 -15.36
CA PHE A 26 -0.74 5.35 -15.25
C PHE A 26 -0.48 4.66 -16.59
N GLN A 27 -0.92 5.24 -17.72
CA GLN A 27 -0.66 4.70 -19.05
C GLN A 27 0.67 5.19 -19.66
N ARG A 28 1.37 6.12 -19.00
CA ARG A 28 2.72 6.54 -19.45
C ARG A 28 3.69 5.35 -19.45
N HIS A 29 4.38 5.15 -20.56
CA HIS A 29 5.40 4.09 -20.73
C HIS A 29 6.76 4.52 -20.13
N ASP A 30 6.79 4.73 -18.81
CA ASP A 30 7.96 5.17 -18.05
C ASP A 30 8.76 4.00 -17.42
N GLY A 31 8.36 2.75 -17.69
CA GLY A 31 8.99 1.54 -17.14
C GLY A 31 8.78 1.35 -15.63
N LYS A 32 8.03 2.24 -14.96
CA LYS A 32 7.77 2.13 -13.52
C LYS A 32 6.65 1.13 -13.25
N ARG A 33 6.79 0.38 -12.15
CA ARG A 33 5.74 -0.48 -11.64
C ARG A 33 4.51 0.35 -11.27
N GLN A 34 3.32 -0.22 -11.47
CA GLN A 34 2.04 0.45 -11.27
C GLN A 34 1.92 1.12 -9.89
N TRP A 35 2.38 0.44 -8.84
CA TRP A 35 2.33 0.95 -7.46
C TRP A 35 3.30 2.11 -7.20
N TYR A 36 4.29 2.35 -8.07
CA TYR A 36 5.32 3.40 -7.90
C TYR A 36 5.13 4.62 -8.82
N LYS A 37 4.00 4.71 -9.54
CA LYS A 37 3.76 5.79 -10.52
C LYS A 37 3.41 7.15 -9.92
N THR A 38 2.91 7.20 -8.68
CA THR A 38 2.48 8.46 -8.04
C THR A 38 3.57 9.02 -7.13
N ASN A 39 3.70 10.35 -7.03
CA ASN A 39 4.67 10.98 -6.12
C ASN A 39 4.48 10.58 -4.65
N ARG A 40 3.25 10.26 -4.25
CA ARG A 40 2.91 9.79 -2.90
C ARG A 40 3.22 8.33 -2.66
N SER A 41 3.45 7.54 -3.72
CA SER A 41 3.67 6.11 -3.62
C SER A 41 4.86 5.77 -2.73
N GLY A 42 5.98 6.49 -2.86
CA GLY A 42 7.16 6.26 -2.02
C GLY A 42 6.86 6.41 -0.53
N TYR A 43 6.22 7.52 -0.13
CA TYR A 43 5.90 7.79 1.27
C TYR A 43 5.00 6.74 1.92
N ILE A 44 4.17 6.06 1.14
CA ILE A 44 3.29 4.99 1.63
C ILE A 44 4.00 3.63 1.57
N LEU A 45 4.76 3.37 0.51
CA LEU A 45 5.40 2.08 0.30
C LEU A 45 6.61 1.84 1.20
N TYR A 46 7.40 2.87 1.53
CA TYR A 46 8.55 2.72 2.43
C TYR A 46 8.17 2.17 3.81
N PRO A 47 7.22 2.77 4.56
CA PRO A 47 6.83 2.21 5.85
C PRO A 47 6.21 0.81 5.69
N TYR A 48 5.41 0.57 4.63
CA TYR A 48 4.83 -0.75 4.36
C TYR A 48 5.92 -1.83 4.16
N TRP A 49 6.96 -1.54 3.39
CA TRP A 49 8.06 -2.48 3.16
C TRP A 49 8.88 -2.71 4.43
N ILE A 50 9.19 -1.66 5.19
CA ILE A 50 9.91 -1.78 6.47
C ILE A 50 9.12 -2.65 7.44
N SER A 51 7.81 -2.42 7.59
CA SER A 51 6.97 -3.22 8.48
C SER A 51 6.87 -4.67 8.02
N THR A 52 6.71 -4.91 6.71
CA THR A 52 6.54 -6.27 6.18
C THR A 52 7.82 -7.08 6.32
N TYR A 53 8.96 -6.53 5.90
CA TYR A 53 10.25 -7.22 6.03
C TYR A 53 10.70 -7.32 7.48
N GLY A 54 10.50 -6.27 8.28
CA GLY A 54 10.82 -6.27 9.70
C GLY A 54 10.02 -7.33 10.46
N LEU A 55 8.71 -7.44 10.20
CA LEU A 55 7.87 -8.47 10.79
C LEU A 55 8.28 -9.87 10.34
N GLY A 56 8.55 -10.06 9.04
CA GLY A 56 8.99 -11.36 8.52
C GLY A 56 10.30 -11.84 9.15
N LEU A 57 11.27 -10.95 9.33
CA LEU A 57 12.53 -11.27 10.03
C LEU A 57 12.29 -11.55 11.52
N ALA A 58 11.46 -10.75 12.19
CA ALA A 58 11.13 -10.93 13.60
C ALA A 58 10.43 -12.26 13.87
N THR A 59 9.45 -12.65 13.05
CA THR A 59 8.73 -13.93 13.22
C THR A 59 9.61 -15.12 12.87
N THR A 60 10.46 -15.00 11.83
CA THR A 60 11.43 -16.06 11.49
C THR A 60 12.44 -16.25 12.62
N TRP A 61 12.95 -15.16 13.22
CA TRP A 61 13.80 -15.24 14.40
C TRP A 61 13.11 -15.93 15.56
N ALA A 62 11.88 -15.51 15.90
CA ALA A 62 11.11 -16.13 16.98
C ALA A 62 10.87 -17.62 16.74
N MET A 63 10.56 -18.02 15.49
CA MET A 63 10.41 -19.42 15.10
C MET A 63 11.71 -20.20 15.31
N CYS A 64 12.85 -19.71 14.81
CA CYS A 64 14.15 -20.35 15.01
C CYS A 64 14.46 -20.53 16.50
N ARG A 65 14.17 -19.51 17.32
CA ARG A 65 14.35 -19.56 18.78
C ARG A 65 13.47 -20.64 19.42
N MET A 66 12.19 -20.75 19.02
CA MET A 66 11.28 -21.78 19.52
C MET A 66 11.74 -23.20 19.16
N VAL A 67 12.30 -23.39 17.96
CA VAL A 67 12.87 -24.68 17.54
C VAL A 67 14.03 -25.09 18.46
N PHE A 68 14.86 -24.14 18.90
CA PHE A 68 15.93 -24.38 19.87
C PHE A 68 15.44 -24.37 21.34
N GLY A 69 14.14 -24.32 21.59
CA GLY A 69 13.55 -24.42 22.92
C GLY A 69 13.40 -23.10 23.70
N HIS A 70 13.92 -22.00 23.18
CA HIS A 70 13.83 -20.69 23.84
C HIS A 70 12.42 -20.10 23.75
N LYS A 71 11.90 -19.56 24.86
CA LYS A 71 10.52 -19.03 24.93
C LYS A 71 10.44 -17.51 24.79
N THR A 72 11.58 -16.83 24.89
CA THR A 72 11.65 -15.36 24.83
C THR A 72 12.48 -14.87 23.63
N PHE A 73 12.27 -13.60 23.27
CA PHE A 73 12.87 -13.00 22.07
C PHE A 73 14.39 -12.81 22.18
N PHE A 74 14.89 -12.56 23.40
CA PHE A 74 16.31 -12.26 23.69
C PHE A 74 16.88 -13.04 24.88
N GLY A 75 16.05 -13.75 25.65
CA GLY A 75 16.48 -14.52 26.82
C GLY A 75 16.67 -16.00 26.49
N SER A 76 17.50 -16.67 27.29
CA SER A 76 17.77 -18.11 27.18
C SER A 76 16.70 -18.98 27.85
N ASP A 77 15.90 -18.40 28.75
CA ASP A 77 14.91 -19.07 29.58
C ASP A 77 13.69 -19.60 28.79
#